data_AF-A0AAW8DB64-F1
#
_entry.id   AF-A0AAW8DB64-F1
#
_cell.length_a   1.000
_cell.length_b   1.000
_cell.length_c   1.000
_cell.angle_alpha   90.00
_cell.angle_beta   90.00
_cell.angle_gamma   90.00
#
_symmetry.space_group_name_H-M   'P 1'
#
loop_
_entity.id
_entity.type
_entity.pdbx_description
1 polymer ?
#
loop_
_entity_poly.entity_id
_entity_poly.type
_entity_poly.pdbx_seq_one_letter_code
_entity_poly.pdbx_strand_id
1 'polypeptide(L)'
;MSATDVLQGPWIRILELEKNVWLGLSGEKLAVGDLLGPKREVDSTNPIGLLPCLERSYGEILADLRARETDLEMAQGEIFNLVPLDAIPTAAVASKIDYWIQLALNWLDQMPDSSVVRELLRAICNETSATQRARHRAKRLLSRIGK
;
A
#
# COMPACT_ATOMS: atom_id res chain seq x y z
N MET A 1 -25.37 12.44 7.29
CA MET A 1 -24.76 11.11 7.38
C MET A 1 -23.81 11.14 8.57
N SER A 2 -24.15 10.45 9.65
CA SER A 2 -23.40 10.47 10.90
C SER A 2 -22.10 9.67 10.73
N ALA A 3 -20.96 10.34 10.86
CA ALA A 3 -19.62 9.80 10.65
C ALA A 3 -19.13 8.97 11.85
N THR A 4 -19.93 8.01 12.29
CA THR A 4 -19.56 7.08 13.37
C THR A 4 -20.29 5.77 13.19
N ASP A 5 -20.14 5.15 12.01
CA ASP A 5 -20.14 3.69 11.98
C ASP A 5 -18.93 3.26 12.80
N VAL A 6 -19.19 3.04 14.08
CA VAL A 6 -18.22 2.50 15.02
C VAL A 6 -17.70 1.23 14.38
N LEU A 7 -16.38 1.12 14.22
CA LEU A 7 -15.73 -0.11 13.80
C LEU A 7 -16.01 -1.16 14.89
N GLN A 8 -17.10 -1.90 14.74
CA GLN A 8 -17.57 -2.88 15.72
C GLN A 8 -16.89 -4.22 15.43
N GLY A 9 -16.16 -4.73 16.41
CA GLY A 9 -15.51 -6.04 16.33
C GLY A 9 -14.21 -6.11 17.12
N PRO A 10 -13.64 -7.31 17.29
CA PRO A 10 -12.30 -7.46 17.84
C PRO A 10 -11.27 -6.78 16.93
N TRP A 11 -10.34 -6.04 17.54
CA TRP A 11 -9.24 -5.39 16.84
C TRP A 11 -8.07 -6.34 16.67
N ILE A 12 -7.85 -6.82 15.45
CA ILE A 12 -6.76 -7.74 15.12
C ILE A 12 -5.70 -6.98 14.34
N ARG A 13 -4.60 -6.65 15.01
CA ARG A 13 -3.44 -6.00 14.37
C ARG A 13 -2.78 -6.97 13.38
N ILE A 14 -2.45 -6.46 12.19
CA ILE A 14 -1.82 -7.24 11.11
C ILE A 14 -0.39 -6.77 10.86
N LEU A 15 -0.22 -5.49 10.58
CA LEU A 15 1.04 -4.92 10.11
C LEU A 15 1.27 -3.57 10.81
N GLU A 16 2.45 -3.38 11.39
CA GLU A 16 2.85 -2.06 11.89
C GLU A 16 3.26 -1.18 10.70
N LEU A 17 2.59 -0.04 10.56
CA LEU A 17 2.82 0.94 9.48
C LEU A 17 3.89 1.94 9.90
N GLU A 18 3.76 2.47 11.11
CA GLU A 18 4.67 3.40 11.77
C GLU A 18 4.64 3.11 13.27
N LYS A 19 5.48 3.78 14.06
CA LYS A 19 5.50 3.62 15.52
C LYS A 19 4.12 3.83 16.13
N ASN A 20 3.53 2.75 16.67
CA ASN A 20 2.17 2.73 17.25
C ASN A 20 1.01 2.93 16.25
N VAL A 21 1.26 2.86 14.94
CA VAL A 21 0.22 2.91 13.91
C VAL A 21 0.16 1.54 13.23
N TRP A 22 -1.02 0.93 13.25
CA TRP A 22 -1.22 -0.44 12.82
C TRP A 22 -2.30 -0.53 11.75
N LEU A 23 -2.04 -1.30 10.70
CA LEU A 23 -3.08 -1.89 9.87
C LEU A 23 -3.61 -3.14 10.57
N GLY A 24 -4.91 -3.32 10.55
CA GLY A 24 -5.55 -4.48 11.15
C GLY A 24 -6.98 -4.69 10.66
N LEU A 25 -7.63 -5.72 11.20
CA LEU A 25 -9.04 -6.03 10.97
C LEU A 25 -9.87 -5.57 12.17
N SER A 26 -11.00 -4.94 11.87
CA SER A 26 -12.10 -4.74 12.82
C SER A 26 -13.35 -5.39 12.24
N GLY A 27 -13.70 -6.57 12.76
CA GLY A 27 -14.64 -7.46 12.08
C GLY A 27 -14.05 -7.93 10.74
N GLU A 28 -14.79 -7.76 9.65
CA GLU A 28 -14.37 -8.13 8.29
C GLU A 28 -13.71 -6.97 7.51
N LYS A 29 -13.55 -5.81 8.15
CA LYS A 29 -13.08 -4.58 7.50
C LYS A 29 -11.64 -4.28 7.87
N LEU A 30 -10.85 -3.84 6.88
CA LEU A 30 -9.53 -3.27 7.13
C LEU A 30 -9.66 -1.87 7.75
N ALA A 31 -8.85 -1.63 8.77
CA ALA A 31 -8.75 -0.34 9.42
C ALA A 31 -7.29 -0.01 9.76
N VAL A 32 -7.01 1.29 9.86
CA VAL A 32 -5.82 1.82 10.52
C VAL A 32 -6.18 2.19 11.94
N GLY A 33 -5.35 1.77 12.89
CA GLY A 33 -5.55 1.93 14.31
C GLY A 33 -4.26 2.12 15.08
N ASP A 34 -4.37 2.08 16.40
CA ASP A 34 -3.26 2.05 17.34
C ASP A 34 -3.35 0.81 18.25
N LEU A 35 -2.62 0.81 19.36
CA LEU A 35 -2.69 -0.25 20.36
C LEU A 35 -4.05 -0.31 21.09
N LEU A 36 -4.80 0.79 21.11
CA LEU A 36 -6.09 0.89 21.81
C LEU A 36 -7.26 0.46 20.93
N GLY A 37 -7.13 0.54 19.61
CA GLY A 37 -8.17 0.09 18.71
C GLY A 37 -8.11 0.72 17.32
N PRO A 38 -9.04 0.34 16.43
CA PRO A 38 -9.15 0.91 15.11
C PRO A 38 -9.60 2.38 15.20
N LYS A 39 -9.09 3.22 14.29
CA LYS A 39 -9.44 4.66 14.23
C LYS A 39 -10.15 5.04 12.94
N ARG A 40 -9.79 4.40 11.82
CA ARG A 40 -10.30 4.74 10.50
C ARG A 40 -10.33 3.51 9.59
N GLU A 41 -11.45 3.28 8.93
CA GLU A 41 -11.56 2.26 7.88
C GLU A 41 -10.62 2.58 6.70
N VAL A 42 -10.04 1.55 6.08
CA VAL A 42 -9.24 1.70 4.87
C VAL A 42 -10.18 1.78 3.67
N ASP A 43 -10.13 2.90 2.95
CA ASP A 43 -10.72 2.99 1.61
C ASP A 43 -9.82 2.26 0.61
N SER A 44 -10.29 1.12 0.10
CA SER A 44 -9.53 0.30 -0.85
C SER A 44 -9.31 0.99 -2.20
N THR A 45 -10.14 1.97 -2.56
CA THR A 45 -10.01 2.72 -3.82
C THR A 45 -8.99 3.85 -3.72
N ASN A 46 -8.75 4.35 -2.51
CA ASN A 46 -7.78 5.41 -2.25
C ASN A 46 -7.09 5.20 -0.88
N PRO A 47 -6.20 4.21 -0.75
CA PRO A 47 -5.63 3.80 0.54
C PRO A 47 -4.50 4.74 1.01
N ILE A 48 -4.76 6.05 1.10
CA ILE A 48 -3.77 7.06 1.55
C ILE A 48 -3.23 6.71 2.94
N GLY A 49 -4.04 6.12 3.80
CA GLY A 49 -3.61 5.65 5.13
C GLY A 49 -2.55 4.54 5.11
N LEU A 50 -2.32 3.91 3.96
CA LEU A 50 -1.35 2.83 3.78
C LEU A 50 -0.07 3.28 3.04
N LEU A 51 0.07 4.58 2.73
CA LEU A 51 1.31 5.09 2.13
C LEU A 51 2.57 4.78 2.94
N PRO A 52 2.56 4.76 4.30
CA PRO A 52 3.74 4.36 5.07
C PRO A 52 4.27 2.95 4.76
N CYS A 53 3.44 2.04 4.22
CA CYS A 53 3.93 0.74 3.74
C CYS A 53 5.08 0.89 2.73
N LEU A 54 5.05 1.95 1.90
CA LEU A 54 6.05 2.19 0.85
C LEU A 54 7.45 2.47 1.40
N GLU A 55 7.58 2.78 2.69
CA GLU A 55 8.87 2.99 3.36
C GLU A 55 9.64 1.68 3.56
N ARG A 56 8.95 0.54 3.48
CA ARG A 56 9.52 -0.81 3.52
C ARG A 56 9.55 -1.41 2.11
N SER A 57 10.35 -2.44 1.88
CA SER A 57 10.34 -3.11 0.57
C SER A 57 9.04 -3.89 0.34
N TYR A 58 8.62 -4.03 -0.92
CA TYR A 58 7.43 -4.81 -1.26
C TYR A 58 7.56 -6.26 -0.78
N GLY A 59 8.74 -6.87 -0.95
CA GLY A 59 9.03 -8.23 -0.46
C GLY A 59 8.90 -8.39 1.07
N GLU A 60 9.35 -7.41 1.86
CA GLU A 60 9.19 -7.43 3.32
C GLU A 60 7.72 -7.35 3.72
N ILE A 61 6.92 -6.48 3.09
CA ILE A 61 5.48 -6.42 3.36
C ILE A 61 4.81 -7.76 3.06
N LEU A 62 5.12 -8.39 1.91
CA LEU A 62 4.55 -9.70 1.59
C LEU A 62 4.95 -10.79 2.59
N ALA A 63 6.19 -10.77 3.07
CA ALA A 63 6.66 -11.72 4.07
C ALA A 63 5.92 -11.55 5.41
N ASP A 64 5.75 -10.31 5.87
CA ASP A 64 5.03 -10.00 7.11
C ASP A 64 3.56 -10.42 7.03
N LEU A 65 2.88 -10.13 5.92
CA LEU A 65 1.48 -10.52 5.76
C LEU A 65 1.31 -12.05 5.79
N ARG A 66 2.21 -12.80 5.16
CA ARG A 66 2.19 -14.28 5.18
C ARG A 66 2.51 -14.85 6.57
N ALA A 67 3.49 -14.26 7.26
CA ALA A 67 3.78 -14.63 8.65
C ALA A 67 2.55 -14.39 9.52
N ARG A 68 1.86 -13.27 9.29
CA ARG A 68 0.66 -12.94 10.05
C ARG A 68 -0.53 -13.85 9.76
N GLU A 69 -0.72 -14.26 8.51
CA GLU A 69 -1.72 -15.30 8.16
C GLU A 69 -1.44 -16.59 8.95
N THR A 70 -0.17 -16.97 9.06
CA THR A 70 0.25 -18.16 9.82
C THR A 70 -0.05 -18.00 11.31
N ASP A 71 0.31 -16.87 11.91
CA ASP A 71 0.08 -16.57 13.33
C ASP A 71 -1.41 -16.55 13.72
N LEU A 72 -2.27 -16.19 12.76
CA LEU A 72 -3.72 -16.08 12.94
C LEU A 72 -4.47 -17.34 12.49
N GLU A 73 -3.75 -18.40 12.09
CA GLU A 73 -4.32 -19.64 11.55
C GLU A 73 -5.28 -19.41 10.36
N MET A 74 -4.99 -18.38 9.56
CA MET A 74 -5.78 -17.99 8.38
C MET A 74 -5.29 -18.73 7.12
N ALA A 75 -6.14 -18.78 6.09
CA ALA A 75 -5.73 -19.37 4.82
C ALA A 75 -4.64 -18.53 4.16
N GLN A 76 -3.70 -19.19 3.48
CA GLN A 76 -2.63 -18.50 2.77
C GLN A 76 -3.23 -17.58 1.69
N GLY A 77 -2.84 -16.31 1.71
CA GLY A 77 -3.30 -15.28 0.79
C GLY A 77 -4.58 -14.56 1.24
N GLU A 78 -5.22 -14.95 2.33
CA GLU A 78 -6.45 -14.30 2.81
C GLU A 78 -6.23 -12.84 3.18
N ILE A 79 -5.22 -12.53 4.00
CA ILE A 79 -4.87 -11.14 4.34
C ILE A 79 -4.31 -10.43 3.12
N PHE A 80 -3.46 -11.11 2.35
CA PHE A 80 -2.87 -10.53 1.14
C PHE A 80 -3.95 -10.04 0.16
N ASN A 81 -5.03 -10.80 -0.03
CA ASN A 81 -6.13 -10.44 -0.91
C ASN A 81 -7.02 -9.32 -0.35
N LEU A 82 -7.06 -9.15 0.98
CA LEU A 82 -7.79 -8.06 1.62
C LEU A 82 -7.04 -6.74 1.51
N VAL A 83 -5.72 -6.73 1.70
CA VAL A 83 -4.90 -5.51 1.69
C VAL A 83 -4.75 -5.01 0.24
N PRO A 84 -5.15 -3.76 -0.08
CA PRO A 84 -5.14 -3.25 -1.45
C PRO A 84 -3.74 -2.81 -1.89
N LEU A 85 -2.75 -3.73 -1.85
CA LEU A 85 -1.34 -3.44 -2.08
C LEU A 85 -1.09 -2.80 -3.46
N ASP A 86 -1.81 -3.25 -4.49
CA ASP A 86 -1.70 -2.72 -5.85
C ASP A 86 -2.23 -1.28 -5.98
N ALA A 87 -3.12 -0.86 -5.07
CA ALA A 87 -3.65 0.51 -5.05
C ALA A 87 -2.75 1.50 -4.32
N ILE A 88 -1.81 1.03 -3.47
CA ILE A 88 -0.92 1.91 -2.69
C ILE A 88 -0.01 2.75 -3.62
N PRO A 89 0.69 2.19 -4.63
CA PRO A 89 1.44 3.00 -5.59
C PRO A 89 0.57 4.00 -6.36
N THR A 90 -0.67 3.63 -6.66
CA THR A 90 -1.63 4.54 -7.33
C THR A 90 -1.95 5.74 -6.45
N ALA A 91 -2.27 5.52 -5.18
CA ALA A 91 -2.51 6.59 -4.20
C ALA A 91 -1.28 7.49 -4.02
N ALA A 92 -0.07 6.91 -4.02
CA ALA A 92 1.18 7.65 -3.91
C ALA A 92 1.38 8.62 -5.09
N VAL A 93 1.16 8.15 -6.32
CA VAL A 93 1.24 9.00 -7.52
C VAL A 93 0.15 10.08 -7.51
N ALA A 94 -1.08 9.71 -7.12
CA ALA A 94 -2.19 10.65 -7.03
C ALA A 94 -1.98 11.76 -5.98
N SER A 95 -1.19 11.50 -4.93
CA SER A 95 -0.87 12.51 -3.90
C SER A 95 -0.05 13.69 -4.43
N LYS A 96 0.65 13.52 -5.57
CA LYS A 96 1.56 14.52 -6.17
C LYS A 96 2.68 14.99 -5.23
N ILE A 97 3.04 14.18 -4.24
CA ILE A 97 4.16 14.42 -3.34
C ILE A 97 5.34 13.57 -3.81
N ASP A 98 6.44 14.22 -4.20
CA ASP A 98 7.61 13.53 -4.79
C ASP A 98 8.20 12.44 -3.86
N TYR A 99 8.14 12.64 -2.54
CA TYR A 99 8.53 11.62 -1.55
C TYR A 99 7.81 10.28 -1.78
N TRP A 100 6.47 10.30 -1.84
CA TRP A 100 5.67 9.09 -2.05
C TRP A 100 5.87 8.52 -3.44
N ILE A 101 6.06 9.37 -4.46
CA ILE A 101 6.37 8.92 -5.82
C ILE A 101 7.71 8.16 -5.86
N GLN A 102 8.74 8.65 -5.18
CA GLN A 102 10.04 7.99 -5.13
C GLN A 102 9.96 6.62 -4.43
N LEU A 103 9.19 6.52 -3.35
CA LEU A 103 8.98 5.24 -2.65
C LEU A 103 8.14 4.26 -3.47
N ALA A 104 7.07 4.73 -4.13
CA ALA A 104 6.28 3.93 -5.05
C ALA A 104 7.13 3.34 -6.18
N LEU A 105 8.11 4.09 -6.71
CA LEU A 105 9.06 3.56 -7.70
C LEU A 105 9.93 2.41 -7.18
N ASN A 106 10.18 2.29 -5.87
CA ASN A 106 10.86 1.12 -5.29
C ASN A 106 9.98 -0.13 -5.31
N TRP A 107 8.68 0.04 -5.07
CA TRP A 107 7.70 -1.03 -5.11
C TRP A 107 7.44 -1.48 -6.54
N LEU A 108 7.16 -0.55 -7.46
CA LEU A 108 6.91 -0.84 -8.88
C LEU A 108 8.08 -1.59 -9.56
N ASP A 109 9.30 -1.45 -9.04
CA ASP A 109 10.51 -2.18 -9.50
C ASP A 109 10.48 -3.67 -9.10
N GLN A 110 9.79 -4.00 -8.01
CA GLN A 110 9.68 -5.34 -7.41
C GLN A 110 8.36 -6.05 -7.74
N MET A 111 7.32 -5.29 -8.10
CA MET A 111 6.01 -5.84 -8.43
C MET A 111 6.05 -6.64 -9.75
N PRO A 112 5.18 -7.67 -9.90
CA PRO A 112 5.00 -8.35 -11.17
C PRO A 112 4.64 -7.37 -12.30
N ASP A 113 5.13 -7.67 -13.50
CA ASP A 113 4.75 -6.90 -14.67
C ASP A 113 3.23 -7.00 -14.93
N SER A 114 2.58 -5.85 -14.98
CA SER A 114 1.15 -5.71 -15.25
C SER A 114 0.88 -4.42 -16.03
N SER A 115 -0.29 -4.35 -16.67
CA SER A 115 -0.75 -3.12 -17.32
C SER A 115 -0.81 -1.94 -16.35
N VAL A 116 -1.26 -2.17 -15.12
CA VAL A 116 -1.34 -1.17 -14.04
C VAL A 116 0.04 -0.60 -13.71
N VAL A 117 1.05 -1.46 -13.51
CA VAL A 117 2.43 -1.01 -13.26
C VAL A 117 2.96 -0.18 -14.42
N ARG A 118 2.73 -0.62 -15.67
CA ARG A 118 3.16 0.12 -16.87
C ARG A 118 2.47 1.47 -16.99
N GLU A 119 1.17 1.55 -16.69
CA GLU A 119 0.40 2.80 -16.71
C GLU A 119 0.87 3.78 -15.64
N LEU A 120 1.10 3.32 -14.41
CA LEU A 120 1.64 4.15 -13.34
C LEU A 120 3.03 4.69 -13.67
N LEU A 121 3.93 3.86 -14.23
CA LEU A 121 5.25 4.34 -14.65
C LEU A 121 5.15 5.41 -15.76
N ARG A 122 4.21 5.25 -16.72
CA ARG A 122 3.95 6.27 -17.75
C ARG A 122 3.39 7.55 -17.14
N ALA A 123 2.49 7.45 -16.16
CA ALA A 123 1.96 8.59 -15.44
C ALA A 123 3.09 9.36 -14.72
N ILE A 124 3.96 8.65 -14.00
CA ILE A 124 5.12 9.25 -13.32
C ILE A 124 6.05 9.95 -14.33
N CYS A 125 6.31 9.36 -15.50
CA CYS A 125 7.14 9.99 -16.53
C CYS A 125 6.62 11.37 -16.98
N ASN A 126 5.31 11.60 -16.93
CA ASN A 126 4.66 12.83 -17.39
C ASN A 126 4.21 13.74 -16.24
N GLU A 127 4.36 13.31 -15.00
CA GLU A 127 3.91 14.06 -13.82
C GLU A 127 4.85 15.26 -13.55
N THR A 128 4.26 16.45 -13.43
CA THR A 128 5.01 17.69 -13.25
C THR A 128 5.55 17.84 -11.83
N SER A 129 4.82 17.32 -10.84
CA SER A 129 5.24 17.28 -9.43
C SER A 129 6.39 16.31 -9.16
N ALA A 130 6.60 15.32 -10.04
CA ALA A 130 7.72 14.39 -9.94
C ALA A 130 9.05 15.08 -10.30
N THR A 131 10.10 14.81 -9.54
CA THR A 131 11.45 15.29 -9.85
C THR A 131 11.96 14.68 -11.16
N GLN A 132 12.92 15.35 -11.81
CA GLN A 132 13.59 14.80 -13.00
C GLN A 132 14.20 13.41 -12.73
N ARG A 133 14.72 13.19 -11.52
CA ARG A 133 15.24 11.89 -11.06
C ARG A 133 14.15 10.82 -11.07
N ALA A 134 12.98 11.10 -10.49
CA ALA A 134 11.84 10.18 -10.47
C ALA A 134 11.36 9.84 -11.88
N ARG A 135 11.15 10.85 -12.74
CA ARG A 135 10.76 10.66 -14.14
C ARG A 135 11.75 9.80 -14.93
N HIS A 136 13.04 10.05 -14.77
CA HIS A 136 14.09 9.27 -15.44
C HIS A 136 14.14 7.82 -14.94
N ARG A 137 13.96 7.60 -13.62
CA ARG A 137 13.87 6.25 -13.06
C ARG A 137 12.67 5.49 -13.61
N ALA A 138 11.48 6.10 -13.64
CA ALA A 138 10.28 5.50 -14.20
C ALA A 138 10.49 5.08 -15.67
N LYS A 139 11.12 5.94 -16.47
CA LYS A 139 11.44 5.65 -17.87
C LYS A 139 12.38 4.44 -18.02
N ARG A 140 13.39 4.32 -17.16
CA ARG A 140 14.29 3.15 -17.16
C ARG A 140 13.57 1.86 -16.80
N LEU A 141 12.67 1.89 -15.82
CA LEU A 141 11.86 0.73 -15.44
C LEU A 141 10.96 0.28 -16.60
N LEU A 142 10.29 1.22 -17.28
CA LEU A 142 9.48 0.91 -18.47
C LEU A 142 10.27 0.20 -19.57
N SER A 143 11.49 0.68 -19.86
CA SER A 143 12.36 0.06 -20.88
C SER A 143 12.82 -1.35 -20.52
N ARG A 144 12.83 -1.71 -19.22
CA ARG A 144 13.20 -3.06 -18.75
C ARG A 144 12.03 -4.03 -18.86
N ILE A 145 10.83 -3.55 -18.56
CA ILE A 145 9.59 -4.34 -18.56
C ILE A 145 9.07 -4.58 -20.00
N GLY A 146 9.48 -3.78 -20.98
CA GLY A 146 9.13 -3.95 -22.40
C GLY A 146 9.97 -4.95 -23.19
N LYS A 147 10.95 -5.62 -22.56
CA LYS A 147 11.76 -6.67 -23.18
C LYS A 147 11.26 -8.04 -22.75
#